data_AF-A0AAE1X641-F1
#
_entry.id   AF-A0AAE1X641-F1
#
_cell.length_a   1.000
_cell.length_b   1.000
_cell.length_c   1.000
_cell.angle_alpha   90.00
_cell.angle_beta   90.00
_cell.angle_gamma   90.00
#
_symmetry.space_group_name_H-M   'P 1'
#
loop_
_entity.id
_entity.type
_entity.pdbx_description
1 polymer ?
#
loop_
_entity_poly.entity_id
_entity_poly.type
_entity_poly.pdbx_seq_one_letter_code
_entity_poly.pdbx_strand_id
1 'polypeptide(L)'
;MAEPISVAIPIAPKVDLTGLPDKFSGQFFKRWQQRMKIWLTMKGLLTVIQVTRPEPTDTDPKTAEIAQWTERDQIGRGAILSALSNSLFDVYCSDSYTAKSLWDELDRK
;
A
#
# COMPACT_ATOMS: atom_id res chain seq x y z
N MET A 1 -19.71 -40.79 -8.81
CA MET A 1 -19.49 -39.94 -7.63
C MET A 1 -18.35 -39.01 -8.00
N ALA A 2 -18.64 -37.75 -8.28
CA ALA A 2 -17.63 -36.76 -8.66
C ALA A 2 -17.19 -36.03 -7.38
N GLU A 3 -15.91 -36.12 -7.03
CA GLU A 3 -15.34 -35.39 -5.90
C GLU A 3 -15.33 -33.88 -6.23
N PRO A 4 -15.65 -33.00 -5.27
CA PRO A 4 -15.60 -31.57 -5.49
C PRO A 4 -14.13 -31.13 -5.59
N ILE A 5 -13.78 -30.52 -6.72
CA ILE A 5 -12.49 -29.89 -6.95
C ILE A 5 -12.32 -28.79 -5.89
N SER A 6 -11.39 -28.98 -4.97
CA SER A 6 -10.99 -27.96 -4.00
C SER A 6 -10.31 -26.83 -4.77
N VAL A 7 -11.07 -25.77 -5.06
CA VAL A 7 -10.53 -24.54 -5.63
C VAL A 7 -9.62 -23.93 -4.56
N ALA A 8 -8.31 -24.08 -4.74
CA ALA A 8 -7.32 -23.42 -3.92
C ALA A 8 -7.59 -21.91 -3.97
N ILE A 9 -8.09 -21.37 -2.86
CA ILE A 9 -8.22 -19.93 -2.66
C ILE A 9 -6.80 -19.36 -2.84
N PRO A 10 -6.57 -18.38 -3.75
CA PRO A 10 -5.29 -17.74 -3.84
C PRO A 10 -4.97 -17.16 -2.46
N ILE A 11 -3.91 -17.69 -1.84
CA ILE A 11 -3.41 -17.25 -0.55
C ILE A 11 -2.93 -15.81 -0.80
N ALA A 12 -3.80 -14.83 -0.57
CA ALA A 12 -3.40 -13.44 -0.60
C ALA A 12 -2.14 -13.33 0.29
N PRO A 13 -1.02 -12.78 -0.20
CA PRO A 13 0.17 -12.60 0.61
C PRO A 13 -0.25 -11.74 1.79
N LYS A 14 -0.35 -12.35 2.98
CA LYS A 14 -0.59 -11.65 4.22
C LYS A 14 0.65 -10.79 4.44
N VAL A 15 0.56 -9.51 4.09
CA VAL A 15 1.68 -8.62 4.30
C VAL A 15 1.91 -8.52 5.79
N ASP A 16 3.06 -9.01 6.19
CA ASP A 16 3.51 -8.95 7.57
C ASP A 16 3.74 -7.49 7.95
N LEU A 17 2.81 -6.94 8.75
CA LEU A 17 2.87 -5.58 9.28
C LEU A 17 3.86 -5.45 10.45
N THR A 18 4.62 -6.51 10.77
CA THR A 18 5.64 -6.45 11.82
C THR A 18 6.69 -5.38 11.53
N GLY A 19 7.03 -4.60 12.54
CA GLY A 19 8.02 -3.52 12.45
C GLY A 19 7.48 -2.20 11.90
N LEU A 20 6.15 -2.06 11.72
CA LEU A 20 5.53 -0.79 11.34
C LEU A 20 5.98 0.33 12.30
N PRO A 21 6.25 1.56 11.81
CA PRO A 21 6.50 2.68 12.69
C PRO A 21 5.35 2.96 13.65
N ASP A 22 5.67 3.60 14.78
CA ASP A 22 4.67 4.16 15.70
C ASP A 22 3.66 5.04 14.97
N LYS A 23 2.42 5.06 15.47
CA LYS A 23 1.33 5.82 14.85
C LYS A 23 1.69 7.31 14.73
N PHE A 24 1.49 7.88 13.55
CA PHE A 24 1.65 9.30 13.30
C PHE A 24 0.46 10.08 13.83
N SER A 25 0.73 11.02 14.72
CA SER A 25 -0.27 11.90 15.35
C SER A 25 -0.20 13.35 14.85
N GLY A 26 0.56 13.63 13.79
CA GLY A 26 0.78 14.99 13.29
C GLY A 26 2.08 15.65 13.79
N GLN A 27 2.79 15.05 14.73
CA GLN A 27 4.05 15.57 15.27
C GLN A 27 5.27 14.82 14.74
N PHE A 28 6.41 15.50 14.63
CA PHE A 28 7.68 14.93 14.17
C PHE A 28 7.60 14.22 12.82
N PHE A 29 6.83 14.78 11.87
CA PHE A 29 6.55 14.16 10.57
C PHE A 29 7.80 13.64 9.88
N LYS A 30 8.89 14.43 9.79
CA LYS A 30 10.15 14.00 9.17
C LYS A 30 10.71 12.69 9.73
N ARG A 31 10.62 12.49 11.05
CA ARG A 31 11.09 11.26 11.71
C ARG A 31 10.18 10.08 11.38
N TRP A 32 8.87 10.28 11.50
CA TRP A 32 7.89 9.25 11.16
C TRP A 32 8.00 8.85 9.68
N GLN A 33 8.04 9.84 8.80
CA GLN A 33 8.22 9.68 7.36
C GLN A 33 9.46 8.85 7.03
N GLN A 34 10.61 9.16 7.62
CA GLN A 34 11.83 8.40 7.38
C GLN A 34 11.69 6.94 7.83
N ARG A 35 11.11 6.69 9.01
CA ARG A 35 10.86 5.32 9.51
C ARG A 35 9.90 4.56 8.59
N MET A 36 8.87 5.22 8.08
CA MET A 36 7.92 4.61 7.16
C MET A 36 8.56 4.28 5.80
N LYS A 37 9.38 5.19 5.23
CA LYS A 37 10.16 4.91 4.01
C LYS A 37 11.11 3.72 4.19
N ILE A 38 11.78 3.62 5.33
CA ILE A 38 12.66 2.49 5.66
C ILE A 38 11.85 1.20 5.71
N TRP A 39 10.71 1.19 6.42
CA TRP A 39 9.84 0.02 6.51
C TRP A 39 9.34 -0.43 5.13
N LEU A 40 8.84 0.50 4.31
CA LEU A 40 8.43 0.22 2.93
C LEU A 40 9.59 -0.35 2.09
N THR A 41 10.80 0.16 2.26
CA THR A 41 12.00 -0.35 1.57
C THR A 41 12.30 -1.79 1.98
N MET A 42 12.27 -2.09 3.29
CA MET A 42 12.49 -3.44 3.81
C MET A 42 11.44 -4.44 3.33
N LYS A 43 10.20 -3.99 3.12
CA LYS A 43 9.11 -4.80 2.58
C LYS A 43 9.08 -4.82 1.04
N GLY A 44 10.03 -4.15 0.37
CA GLY A 44 10.05 -4.02 -1.09
C GLY A 44 8.90 -3.18 -1.64
N LEU A 45 8.17 -2.42 -0.83
CA LEU A 45 7.00 -1.64 -1.23
C LEU A 45 7.35 -0.19 -1.58
N LEU A 46 8.61 0.25 -1.50
CA LEU A 46 8.98 1.65 -1.74
C LEU A 46 8.48 2.21 -3.09
N THR A 47 8.38 1.34 -4.11
CA THR A 47 7.89 1.71 -5.44
C THR A 47 6.45 2.23 -5.44
N VAL A 48 5.61 1.83 -4.48
CA VAL A 48 4.17 2.19 -4.44
C VAL A 48 3.94 3.65 -4.07
N ILE A 49 4.90 4.29 -3.41
CA ILE A 49 4.85 5.72 -3.08
C ILE A 49 5.66 6.58 -4.06
N GLN A 50 6.50 5.97 -4.90
CA GLN A 50 7.33 6.68 -5.88
C GLN A 50 6.69 6.70 -7.27
N VAL A 51 6.20 5.54 -7.72
CA VAL A 51 5.76 5.31 -9.09
C VAL A 51 4.25 5.46 -9.19
N THR A 52 3.80 6.34 -10.09
CA THR A 52 2.39 6.48 -10.44
C THR A 52 1.90 5.22 -11.16
N ARG A 53 0.61 4.88 -11.00
CA ARG A 53 -0.04 3.74 -11.66
C ARG A 53 0.40 3.62 -13.12
N PRO A 54 0.91 2.45 -13.56
CA PRO A 54 1.24 2.25 -14.97
C PRO A 54 -0.04 2.39 -15.82
N GLU A 55 0.02 3.22 -16.85
CA GLU A 55 -1.10 3.41 -17.77
C GLU A 55 -1.25 2.17 -18.69
N PRO A 56 -2.49 1.69 -18.93
CA PRO A 56 -2.71 0.62 -19.89
C PRO A 56 -2.40 1.16 -21.29
N THR A 57 -1.32 0.68 -21.90
CA THR A 57 -1.03 0.92 -23.31
C THR A 57 -1.78 -0.12 -24.14
N ASP A 58 -2.28 0.27 -25.32
CA ASP A 58 -3.18 -0.48 -26.23
C ASP A 58 -2.65 -1.84 -26.75
N THR A 59 -1.51 -2.30 -26.22
CA THR A 59 -0.87 -3.57 -26.58
C THR A 59 -0.91 -4.48 -25.35
N ASP A 60 -1.91 -5.37 -25.28
CA ASP A 60 -1.95 -6.44 -24.28
C ASP A 60 -0.68 -7.31 -24.45
N PRO A 61 0.25 -7.28 -23.48
CA PRO A 61 0.13 -8.08 -22.27
C PRO A 61 0.68 -7.34 -21.02
N LYS A 62 -0.16 -6.64 -20.26
CA LYS A 62 0.23 -6.10 -18.94
C LYS A 62 -0.79 -6.28 -17.83
N THR A 63 -1.83 -7.10 -18.04
CA THR A 63 -2.83 -7.40 -17.01
C THR A 63 -2.20 -7.93 -15.72
N ALA A 64 -1.17 -8.77 -15.80
CA ALA A 64 -0.45 -9.28 -14.64
C ALA A 64 0.40 -8.21 -13.93
N GLU A 65 1.05 -7.31 -14.68
CA GLU A 65 1.86 -6.22 -14.12
C GLU A 65 0.98 -5.17 -13.44
N ILE A 66 -0.15 -4.83 -14.05
CA ILE A 66 -1.16 -3.91 -13.48
C ILE A 66 -1.80 -4.54 -12.24
N ALA A 67 -2.13 -5.84 -12.28
CA ALA A 67 -2.67 -6.54 -11.12
C ALA A 67 -1.65 -6.58 -9.97
N GLN A 68 -0.38 -6.90 -10.25
CA GLN A 68 0.68 -6.90 -9.25
C GLN A 68 0.93 -5.50 -8.69
N TRP A 69 0.91 -4.46 -9.53
CA TRP A 69 1.02 -3.07 -9.07
C TRP A 69 -0.15 -2.71 -8.16
N THR A 70 -1.38 -3.07 -8.54
CA THR A 70 -2.61 -2.79 -7.78
C THR A 70 -2.59 -3.46 -6.42
N GLU A 71 -2.17 -4.73 -6.36
CA GLU A 71 -2.00 -5.45 -5.10
C GLU A 71 -0.98 -4.75 -4.20
N ARG A 72 0.19 -4.37 -4.74
CA ARG A 72 1.22 -3.67 -3.97
C ARG A 72 0.75 -2.29 -3.51
N ASP A 73 0.01 -1.55 -4.34
CA ASP A 73 -0.59 -0.26 -3.97
C ASP A 73 -1.58 -0.42 -2.81
N GLN A 74 -2.49 -1.39 -2.87
CA GLN A 74 -3.43 -1.67 -1.78
C GLN A 74 -2.71 -2.00 -0.47
N ILE A 75 -1.65 -2.81 -0.55
CA ILE A 75 -0.83 -3.17 0.60
C ILE A 75 -0.12 -1.93 1.18
N GLY A 76 0.55 -1.16 0.32
CA GLY A 76 1.27 0.04 0.72
C GLY A 76 0.34 1.07 1.35
N ARG A 77 -0.82 1.30 0.73
CA ARG A 77 -1.89 2.17 1.26
C ARG A 77 -2.36 1.70 2.63
N GLY A 78 -2.66 0.41 2.78
CA GLY A 78 -3.08 -0.19 4.04
C GLY A 78 -2.03 -0.02 5.15
N ALA A 79 -0.75 -0.20 4.83
CA ALA A 79 0.35 -0.01 5.77
C ALA A 79 0.50 1.47 6.20
N ILE A 80 0.42 2.42 5.25
CA ILE A 80 0.47 3.85 5.54
C ILE A 80 -0.70 4.23 6.46
N LEU A 81 -1.93 3.83 6.11
CA LEU A 81 -3.13 4.09 6.91
C LEU A 81 -3.02 3.48 8.31
N SER A 82 -2.52 2.24 8.43
CA SER A 82 -2.32 1.57 9.73
C SER A 82 -1.29 2.30 10.62
N ALA A 83 -0.33 2.98 10.01
CA ALA A 83 0.66 3.80 10.68
C ALA A 83 0.16 5.22 11.00
N LEU A 84 -1.10 5.56 10.70
CA LEU A 84 -1.72 6.81 11.12
C LEU A 84 -2.45 6.66 12.46
N SER A 85 -2.56 7.75 13.21
CA SER A 85 -3.52 7.86 14.31
C SER A 85 -4.96 7.78 13.78
N ASN A 86 -5.90 7.37 14.62
CA ASN A 86 -7.29 7.19 14.20
C ASN A 86 -7.89 8.48 13.61
N SER A 87 -7.58 9.64 14.19
CA SER A 87 -8.05 10.93 13.67
C SER A 87 -7.53 11.25 12.27
N LEU A 88 -6.30 10.84 11.92
CA LEU A 88 -5.77 11.02 10.56
C LEU A 88 -6.27 9.91 9.63
N PHE A 89 -6.44 8.69 10.14
CA PHE A 89 -7.06 7.60 9.39
C PHE A 89 -8.44 8.02 8.86
N ASP A 90 -9.30 8.57 9.71
CA ASP A 90 -10.67 8.97 9.33
C ASP A 90 -10.69 10.05 8.24
N VAL A 91 -9.64 10.88 8.16
CA VAL A 91 -9.50 11.91 7.11
C VAL A 91 -9.03 11.31 5.78
N TYR A 92 -8.17 10.30 5.84
CA TYR A 92 -7.44 9.77 4.68
C TYR A 92 -7.88 8.38 4.21
N CYS A 93 -8.82 7.71 4.90
CA CYS A 93 -9.23 6.33 4.60
C CYS A 93 -10.05 6.16 3.31
N SER A 94 -10.36 7.25 2.61
CA SER A 94 -11.13 7.19 1.36
C SER A 94 -10.47 6.28 0.32
N ASP A 95 -11.28 5.44 -0.34
CA ASP A 95 -10.84 4.55 -1.44
C ASP A 95 -10.40 5.28 -2.71
N SER A 96 -10.53 6.60 -2.75
CA SER A 96 -10.03 7.44 -3.83
C SER A 96 -8.50 7.63 -3.82
N TYR A 97 -7.84 7.41 -2.67
CA TYR A 97 -6.39 7.57 -2.57
C TYR A 97 -5.65 6.30 -3.02
N THR A 98 -4.68 6.47 -3.92
CA THR A 98 -3.59 5.49 -4.10
C THR A 98 -2.57 5.63 -2.97
N ALA A 99 -1.69 4.64 -2.78
CA ALA A 99 -0.60 4.76 -1.80
C ALA A 99 0.27 5.99 -2.07
N LYS A 100 0.54 6.27 -3.36
CA LYS A 100 1.27 7.47 -3.79
C LYS A 100 0.52 8.76 -3.48
N SER A 101 -0.75 8.88 -3.88
CA SER A 101 -1.54 10.10 -3.64
C SER A 101 -1.70 10.39 -2.14
N LEU A 102 -1.92 9.35 -1.34
CA LEU A 102 -1.94 9.44 0.11
C LEU A 102 -0.61 9.95 0.65
N TRP A 103 0.49 9.36 0.19
CA TRP A 103 1.83 9.74 0.59
C TRP A 103 2.15 11.21 0.25
N ASP A 104 1.82 11.65 -0.97
CA ASP A 104 2.04 13.01 -1.45
C ASP A 104 1.19 14.04 -0.69
N GLU A 105 -0.01 13.66 -0.22
CA GLU A 105 -0.84 14.52 0.64
C GLU A 105 -0.27 14.64 2.07
N LEU A 106 0.28 13.55 2.60
CA LEU A 106 0.97 13.55 3.90
C LEU A 106 2.27 14.35 3.85
N ASP A 107 3.04 14.30 2.76
CA ASP A 107 4.33 15.04 2.61
C ASP A 107 4.14 16.55 2.37
N ARG A 108 2.92 16.98 1.99
CA ARG A 108 2.58 18.39 1.81
C ARG A 108 2.26 19.12 3.12
N LYS A 109 2.07 18.38 4.20
CA LYS A 109 1.72 18.88 5.54
C LYS A 109 2.97 19.11 6.40
#